data_AF-A0A350MM58-F1
#
_entry.id   AF-A0A350MM58-F1
#
_cell.length_a   1.000
_cell.length_b   1.000
_cell.length_c   1.000
_cell.angle_alpha   90.00
_cell.angle_beta   90.00
_cell.angle_gamma   90.00
#
_symmetry.space_group_name_H-M   'P 1'
#
loop_
_entity.id
_entity.type
_entity.pdbx_description
1 polymer ?
#
loop_
_entity_poly.entity_id
_entity_poly.type
_entity_poly.pdbx_seq_one_letter_code
_entity_poly.pdbx_strand_id
1 'polypeptide(L)'
;TRQYTTRTKGAQEAHEAIRPTSMERHQAGENEAQRKLYELIWKRTMASQMSDALLEKTTITIAISKTNHYHFISRGEVVIFDGFLKVYSESVDEETDEMNAEILPPVSTGDELKEKSITAIQKFTPPPYRYTEASLVKKLEELGIGRPSTYAPIISTIQKREYVEKKDHAGIEKTAHILTLKNGKIKEETKVEKWGAEKGKLTPTDIGILVTQFLMNNFENIMDYQFTARVEKEFDEIAEGKLKWNKMIQRFYWPFHETVVKTQQTQEKVKGERLLGVDPVSGKNVYAKIGRYGAMVQLGESKDPTGQKPRFASLRKNQSIETITLEEALSLFKLPRSVGMYMEKEIIASTGRFGPYLLYNSVFYSLPKDEDPLVIDQEKAIQIIEEKNRKEAAKIIKTFPERPDVVIQNGRYGPYIKIGNENIPIPKKVAPESLDLQQCLELQKKYLESKANPSEMKETPAQKKKSKSKGKK
;
A
#
# COMPACT_ATOMS: atom_id res chain seq x y z
N THR A 1 -10.62 23.26 35.26
CA THR A 1 -9.96 22.90 33.98
C THR A 1 -9.47 21.47 34.09
N ARG A 2 -9.60 20.68 33.03
CA ARG A 2 -9.18 19.27 33.04
C ARG A 2 -7.68 19.19 32.73
N GLN A 3 -6.92 18.48 33.55
CA GLN A 3 -5.48 18.28 33.35
C GLN A 3 -5.22 16.83 32.94
N TYR A 4 -4.53 16.64 31.83
CA TYR A 4 -4.12 15.32 31.32
C TYR A 4 -2.60 15.25 31.37
N THR A 5 -2.07 14.38 32.22
CA THR A 5 -0.63 14.11 32.33
C THR A 5 -0.32 12.74 31.73
N THR A 6 0.70 12.67 30.89
CA THR A 6 1.20 11.39 30.36
C THR A 6 1.80 10.55 31.50
N ARG A 7 1.62 9.23 31.44
CA ARG A 7 2.08 8.28 32.46
C ARG A 7 3.49 7.74 32.21
N THR A 8 3.95 7.81 30.97
CA THR A 8 5.34 7.53 30.59
C THR A 8 6.26 8.62 31.16
N LYS A 9 7.55 8.31 31.30
CA LYS A 9 8.60 9.24 31.74
C LYS A 9 9.68 9.26 30.66
N GLY A 10 9.91 10.39 30.01
CA GLY A 10 11.01 10.59 29.05
C GLY A 10 11.35 12.06 28.84
N ALA A 11 12.56 12.33 28.33
CA ALA A 11 13.10 13.69 28.17
C ALA A 11 12.24 14.59 27.24
N GLN A 12 11.48 13.99 26.32
CA GLN A 12 10.59 14.70 25.39
C GLN A 12 9.21 15.06 25.98
N GLU A 13 8.87 14.56 27.18
CA GLU A 13 7.57 14.85 27.81
C GLU A 13 7.57 16.17 28.59
N ALA A 14 8.67 16.93 28.55
CA ALA A 14 8.73 18.31 29.02
C ALA A 14 8.06 19.31 28.06
N HIS A 15 7.50 18.82 26.94
CA HIS A 15 6.80 19.64 25.95
C HIS A 15 5.29 19.64 26.18
N GLU A 16 4.64 20.77 25.89
CA GLU A 16 3.19 20.85 25.87
C GLU A 16 2.59 19.99 24.74
N ALA A 17 1.34 19.56 24.92
CA ALA A 17 0.57 18.90 23.88
C ALA A 17 0.44 19.78 22.62
N ILE A 18 0.31 19.15 21.45
CA ILE A 18 0.03 19.87 20.21
C ILE A 18 -1.37 20.48 20.30
N ARG A 19 -1.43 21.81 20.39
CA ARG A 19 -2.65 22.61 20.53
C ARG A 19 -2.56 23.90 19.71
N PRO A 20 -3.69 24.56 19.39
CA PRO A 20 -3.66 25.88 18.80
C PRO A 20 -2.88 26.86 19.69
N THR A 21 -2.09 27.74 19.07
CA THR A 21 -1.40 28.83 19.78
C THR A 21 -2.41 29.83 20.36
N SER A 22 -3.54 30.02 19.67
CA SER A 22 -4.72 30.75 20.17
C SER A 22 -5.99 29.97 19.85
N MET A 23 -6.83 29.76 20.87
CA MET A 23 -8.13 29.09 20.71
C MET A 23 -9.18 29.95 20.01
N GLU A 24 -9.03 31.28 20.04
CA GLU A 24 -9.91 32.23 19.34
C GLU A 24 -9.79 32.11 17.81
N ARG A 25 -8.66 31.57 17.34
CA ARG A 25 -8.43 31.34 15.92
C ARG A 25 -9.05 30.01 15.49
N HIS A 26 -10.24 30.06 14.92
CA HIS A 26 -10.94 28.85 14.43
C HIS A 26 -10.39 28.29 13.10
N GLN A 27 -9.60 29.07 12.36
CA GLN A 27 -9.05 28.66 11.05
C GLN A 27 -7.58 29.10 10.89
N ALA A 28 -6.74 28.19 10.40
CA ALA A 28 -5.36 28.45 10.01
C ALA A 28 -4.92 27.48 8.91
N GLY A 29 -3.83 27.80 8.20
CA GLY A 29 -3.28 26.98 7.11
C GLY A 29 -3.44 27.60 5.72
N GLU A 30 -2.38 27.50 4.93
CA GLU A 30 -2.29 28.06 3.57
C GLU A 30 -3.00 27.20 2.54
N ASN A 31 -3.00 25.88 2.75
CA ASN A 31 -3.62 24.89 1.88
C ASN A 31 -4.68 24.06 2.61
N GLU A 32 -5.47 23.32 1.85
CA GLU A 32 -6.57 22.51 2.37
C GLU A 32 -6.12 21.47 3.41
N ALA A 33 -4.97 20.83 3.19
CA ALA A 33 -4.43 19.82 4.11
C ALA A 33 -4.05 20.44 5.47
N GLN A 34 -3.39 21.60 5.47
CA GLN A 34 -3.06 22.33 6.69
C GLN A 34 -4.32 22.80 7.43
N ARG A 35 -5.35 23.24 6.70
CA ARG A 35 -6.63 23.65 7.32
C ARG A 35 -7.34 22.50 7.99
N LYS A 36 -7.42 21.34 7.33
CA LYS A 36 -7.99 20.12 7.90
C LYS A 36 -7.23 19.64 9.14
N LEU A 37 -5.89 19.67 9.10
CA LEU A 37 -5.06 19.32 10.25
C LEU A 37 -5.25 20.29 11.42
N TYR A 38 -5.29 21.60 11.15
CA TYR A 38 -5.54 22.60 12.17
C TYR A 38 -6.93 22.45 12.80
N GLU A 39 -7.96 22.23 11.99
CA GLU A 39 -9.32 21.98 12.46
C GLU A 39 -9.39 20.75 13.38
N LEU A 40 -8.69 19.66 13.03
CA LEU A 40 -8.57 18.47 13.86
C LEU A 40 -7.90 18.77 15.21
N ILE A 41 -6.77 19.48 15.20
CA ILE A 41 -6.04 19.89 16.42
C ILE A 41 -6.93 20.77 17.30
N TRP A 42 -7.63 21.74 16.70
CA TRP A 42 -8.50 22.66 17.40
C TRP A 42 -9.69 21.93 18.04
N LYS A 43 -10.38 21.06 17.30
CA LYS A 43 -11.50 20.26 17.80
C LYS A 43 -11.07 19.33 18.93
N ARG A 44 -9.93 18.62 18.79
CA ARG A 44 -9.40 17.73 19.84
C ARG A 44 -9.02 18.51 21.09
N THR A 45 -8.39 19.68 20.94
CA THR A 45 -8.02 20.55 22.06
C THR A 45 -9.25 21.04 22.82
N MET A 46 -10.26 21.54 22.10
CA MET A 46 -11.53 21.97 22.68
C MET A 46 -12.24 20.83 23.40
N ALA A 47 -12.41 19.69 22.72
CA ALA A 47 -13.07 18.51 23.27
C ALA A 47 -12.42 18.02 24.58
N SER A 48 -11.08 18.09 24.69
CA SER A 48 -10.37 17.68 25.92
C SER A 48 -10.82 18.45 27.18
N GLN A 49 -11.30 19.69 27.02
CA GLN A 49 -11.72 20.55 28.13
C GLN A 49 -13.24 20.60 28.31
N MET A 50 -14.02 19.95 27.44
CA MET A 50 -15.46 19.87 27.54
C MET A 50 -15.90 18.85 28.60
N SER A 51 -17.18 18.89 28.97
CA SER A 51 -17.79 17.90 29.84
C SER A 51 -17.84 16.52 29.19
N ASP A 52 -17.88 15.46 30.02
CA ASP A 52 -18.05 14.10 29.54
C ASP A 52 -19.40 13.94 28.80
N ALA A 53 -19.43 13.03 27.84
CA ALA A 53 -20.68 12.57 27.28
C ALA A 53 -21.38 11.64 28.28
N LEU A 54 -22.70 11.77 28.39
CA LEU A 54 -23.52 10.84 29.18
C LEU A 54 -24.27 9.92 28.21
N LEU A 55 -24.04 8.63 28.37
CA LEU A 55 -24.59 7.57 27.53
C LEU A 55 -25.45 6.67 28.41
N GLU A 56 -26.66 6.38 27.98
CA GLU A 56 -27.51 5.35 28.59
C GLU A 56 -27.39 4.07 27.78
N LYS A 57 -26.94 3.00 28.44
CA LYS A 57 -26.79 1.67 27.84
C LYS A 57 -27.89 0.77 28.33
N THR A 58 -28.71 0.27 27.41
CA THR A 58 -29.83 -0.61 27.71
C THR A 58 -29.52 -2.00 27.17
N THR A 59 -29.57 -3.00 28.04
CA THR A 59 -29.47 -4.42 27.65
C THR A 59 -30.81 -5.10 27.93
N ILE A 60 -31.48 -5.55 26.87
CA ILE A 60 -32.74 -6.28 26.96
C ILE A 60 -32.45 -7.77 26.78
N THR A 61 -32.80 -8.58 27.77
CA THR A 61 -32.76 -10.04 27.67
C THR A 61 -34.16 -10.54 27.36
N ILE A 62 -34.33 -11.25 26.24
CA ILE A 62 -35.62 -11.71 25.75
C ILE A 62 -35.67 -13.24 25.89
N ALA A 63 -36.52 -13.71 26.80
CA ALA A 63 -36.77 -15.13 27.01
C ALA A 63 -37.57 -15.75 25.85
N ILE A 64 -37.41 -17.06 25.62
CA ILE A 64 -38.13 -17.80 24.58
C ILE A 64 -39.22 -18.63 25.25
N SER A 65 -40.48 -18.41 24.90
CA SER A 65 -41.64 -19.07 25.53
C SER A 65 -41.61 -20.60 25.54
N LYS A 66 -40.88 -21.22 24.61
CA LYS A 66 -40.76 -22.68 24.45
C LYS A 66 -39.51 -23.28 25.12
N THR A 67 -38.56 -22.48 25.60
CA THR A 67 -37.32 -22.99 26.18
C THR A 67 -36.67 -22.01 27.14
N ASN A 68 -36.18 -22.53 28.27
CA ASN A 68 -35.39 -21.74 29.22
C ASN A 68 -33.86 -21.85 28.97
N HIS A 69 -33.43 -22.63 27.97
CA HIS A 69 -32.00 -22.82 27.69
C HIS A 69 -31.40 -21.70 26.83
N TYR A 70 -32.22 -21.02 26.04
CA TYR A 70 -31.79 -20.01 25.10
C TYR A 70 -32.56 -18.71 25.31
N HIS A 71 -31.90 -17.59 25.05
CA HIS A 71 -32.48 -16.26 25.11
C HIS A 71 -31.83 -15.40 24.02
N PHE A 72 -32.53 -14.34 23.60
CA PHE A 72 -31.93 -13.30 22.77
C PHE A 72 -31.43 -12.17 23.66
N ILE A 73 -30.36 -11.50 23.22
CA ILE A 73 -29.84 -10.30 23.86
C ILE A 73 -29.89 -9.19 22.83
N SER A 74 -30.52 -8.07 23.18
CA SER A 74 -30.43 -6.83 22.43
C SER A 74 -29.72 -5.78 23.27
N ARG A 75 -28.83 -5.00 22.65
CA ARG A 75 -28.08 -3.92 23.31
C ARG A 75 -28.28 -2.65 22.52
N GLY A 76 -28.60 -1.57 23.22
CA GLY A 76 -28.76 -0.24 22.65
C GLY A 76 -28.03 0.78 23.49
N GLU A 77 -27.68 1.87 22.84
CA GLU A 77 -26.98 2.99 23.46
C GLU A 77 -27.59 4.28 22.96
N VAL A 78 -27.95 5.17 23.89
CA VAL A 78 -28.51 6.49 23.58
C VAL A 78 -27.66 7.56 24.24
N VAL A 79 -27.34 8.61 23.49
CA VAL A 79 -26.64 9.79 24.02
C VAL A 79 -27.65 10.66 24.76
N ILE A 80 -27.53 10.73 26.09
CA ILE A 80 -28.36 11.60 26.94
C ILE A 80 -27.80 13.03 26.95
N PHE A 81 -26.48 13.15 26.89
CA PHE A 81 -25.79 14.43 26.80
C PHE A 81 -24.52 14.28 25.96
N ASP A 82 -24.41 15.08 24.89
CA ASP A 82 -23.32 14.96 23.91
C ASP A 82 -21.93 15.22 24.53
N GLY A 83 -21.82 16.12 25.51
CA GLY A 83 -20.52 16.54 26.06
C GLY A 83 -19.51 16.88 24.96
N PHE A 84 -18.29 16.36 25.09
CA PHE A 84 -17.21 16.55 24.11
C PHE A 84 -17.51 15.95 22.72
N LEU A 85 -18.41 14.96 22.61
CA LEU A 85 -18.76 14.32 21.32
C LEU A 85 -19.40 15.32 20.34
N LYS A 86 -19.93 16.44 20.84
CA LYS A 86 -20.50 17.50 19.99
C LYS A 86 -19.47 18.09 19.02
N VAL A 87 -18.21 18.14 19.44
CA VAL A 87 -17.13 18.82 18.71
C VAL A 87 -16.14 17.83 18.11
N TYR A 88 -15.97 16.66 18.74
CA TYR A 88 -15.01 15.67 18.31
C TYR A 88 -15.53 14.25 18.56
N SER A 89 -15.59 13.45 17.51
CA SER A 89 -15.71 11.99 17.57
C SER A 89 -14.45 11.37 16.95
N GLU A 90 -13.86 10.40 17.64
CA GLU A 90 -12.72 9.68 17.10
C GLU A 90 -13.22 8.77 15.99
N SER A 91 -12.64 8.87 14.79
CA SER A 91 -12.88 7.88 13.75
C SER A 91 -12.32 6.56 14.25
N VAL A 92 -13.20 5.63 14.61
CA VAL A 92 -12.81 4.24 14.80
C VAL A 92 -12.26 3.74 13.47
N ASP A 93 -11.14 3.01 13.51
CA ASP A 93 -10.70 2.28 12.32
C ASP A 93 -11.88 1.42 11.85
N GLU A 94 -12.06 1.29 10.53
CA GLU A 94 -13.19 0.62 9.83
C GLU A 94 -13.49 -0.82 10.32
N GLU A 95 -12.67 -1.34 11.24
CA GLU A 95 -12.67 -2.70 11.78
C GLU A 95 -13.43 -2.86 13.10
N THR A 96 -13.86 -1.76 13.73
CA THR A 96 -14.59 -1.78 15.03
C THR A 96 -16.09 -1.59 14.91
N ASP A 97 -16.62 -1.76 13.70
CA ASP A 97 -17.98 -1.43 13.28
C ASP A 97 -19.08 -2.42 13.76
N GLU A 98 -19.06 -2.79 15.06
CA GLU A 98 -20.16 -3.56 15.68
C GLU A 98 -20.97 -2.77 16.72
N MET A 99 -20.72 -1.47 16.89
CA MET A 99 -21.56 -0.61 17.75
C MET A 99 -22.10 0.59 16.98
N ASN A 100 -22.89 0.33 15.94
CA ASN A 100 -23.94 1.29 15.62
C ASN A 100 -24.83 1.40 16.86
N ALA A 101 -24.94 2.61 17.41
CA ALA A 101 -25.85 2.91 18.49
C ALA A 101 -27.29 2.72 18.00
N GLU A 102 -27.77 1.46 18.01
CA GLU A 102 -29.17 1.17 17.72
C GLU A 102 -30.02 1.72 18.86
N ILE A 103 -30.90 2.65 18.51
CA ILE A 103 -31.91 3.16 19.43
C ILE A 103 -32.91 2.04 19.67
N LEU A 104 -32.95 1.54 20.90
CA LEU A 104 -33.95 0.55 21.29
C LEU A 104 -35.29 1.23 21.61
N PRO A 105 -36.43 0.60 21.25
CA PRO A 105 -37.73 1.08 21.68
C PRO A 105 -37.86 0.95 23.21
N PRO A 106 -38.68 1.80 23.85
CA PRO A 106 -39.00 1.64 25.25
C PRO A 106 -39.74 0.30 25.47
N VAL A 107 -39.28 -0.47 26.45
CA VAL A 107 -39.90 -1.74 26.86
C VAL A 107 -39.91 -1.85 28.39
N SER A 108 -40.87 -2.58 28.93
CA SER A 108 -40.99 -2.91 30.36
C SER A 108 -40.73 -4.39 30.61
N THR A 109 -40.35 -4.73 31.84
CA THR A 109 -40.19 -6.14 32.24
C THR A 109 -41.55 -6.84 32.19
N GLY A 110 -41.62 -7.95 31.45
CA GLY A 110 -42.85 -8.72 31.27
C GLY A 110 -43.61 -8.40 29.97
N ASP A 111 -43.16 -7.43 29.18
CA ASP A 111 -43.76 -7.14 27.88
C ASP A 111 -43.72 -8.38 26.95
N GLU A 112 -44.86 -8.69 26.33
CA GLU A 112 -44.95 -9.75 25.34
C GLU A 112 -44.43 -9.27 23.98
N LEU A 113 -43.36 -9.91 23.49
CA LEU A 113 -42.80 -9.65 22.17
C LEU A 113 -43.20 -10.74 21.19
N LYS A 114 -43.65 -10.35 20.00
CA LYS A 114 -43.94 -11.26 18.89
C LYS A 114 -42.79 -11.25 17.90
N GLU A 115 -42.31 -12.43 17.53
CA GLU A 115 -41.29 -12.58 16.52
C GLU A 115 -41.85 -12.16 15.14
N LYS A 116 -41.17 -11.22 14.47
CA LYS A 116 -41.48 -10.87 13.07
C LYS A 116 -40.78 -11.83 12.11
N SER A 117 -39.53 -12.14 12.41
CA SER A 117 -38.69 -13.13 11.71
C SER A 117 -37.50 -13.49 12.59
N ILE A 118 -36.99 -14.72 12.47
CA ILE A 118 -35.74 -15.15 13.10
C ILE A 118 -34.76 -15.50 11.98
N THR A 119 -33.61 -14.83 11.94
CA THR A 119 -32.59 -15.05 10.92
C THR A 119 -31.33 -15.60 11.57
N ALA A 120 -30.91 -16.79 11.18
CA ALA A 120 -29.61 -17.34 11.51
C ALA A 120 -28.64 -17.10 10.34
N ILE A 121 -27.52 -16.45 10.63
CA ILE A 121 -26.50 -16.09 9.63
C ILE A 121 -25.22 -16.83 9.99
N GLN A 122 -24.71 -17.65 9.07
CA GLN A 122 -23.37 -18.20 9.21
C GLN A 122 -22.33 -17.08 9.08
N LYS A 123 -21.54 -16.87 10.13
CA LYS A 123 -20.41 -15.93 10.14
C LYS A 123 -19.08 -16.69 10.09
N PHE A 124 -18.06 -16.03 9.57
CA PHE A 124 -16.69 -16.54 9.55
C PHE A 124 -15.79 -15.62 10.37
N THR A 125 -14.99 -16.19 11.27
CA THR A 125 -14.00 -15.42 12.04
C THR A 125 -12.98 -14.79 11.09
N PRO A 126 -12.79 -13.46 11.09
CA PRO A 126 -11.74 -12.82 10.29
C PRO A 126 -10.35 -13.13 10.86
N PRO A 127 -9.30 -13.15 10.03
CA PRO A 127 -7.92 -13.20 10.53
C PRO A 127 -7.56 -11.88 11.25
N PRO A 128 -6.47 -11.85 12.04
CA PRO A 128 -5.94 -10.60 12.56
C PRO A 128 -5.66 -9.60 11.43
N TYR A 129 -6.11 -8.38 11.60
CA TYR A 129 -5.97 -7.34 10.60
C TYR A 129 -4.51 -6.91 10.43
N ARG A 130 -4.15 -6.60 9.19
CA ARG A 130 -2.86 -5.98 8.89
C ARG A 130 -2.83 -4.53 9.37
N TYR A 131 -1.62 -4.07 9.68
CA TYR A 131 -1.43 -2.70 10.13
C TYR A 131 -1.74 -1.65 9.06
N THR A 132 -2.42 -0.59 9.47
CA THR A 132 -2.37 0.74 8.85
C THR A 132 -1.14 1.50 9.36
N GLU A 133 -0.83 2.66 8.79
CA GLU A 133 0.21 3.53 9.38
C GLU A 133 -0.17 3.93 10.80
N ALA A 134 -1.45 4.27 11.05
CA ALA A 134 -1.93 4.68 12.37
C ALA A 134 -1.81 3.55 13.41
N SER A 135 -2.31 2.35 13.09
CA SER A 135 -2.23 1.21 14.00
C SER A 135 -0.78 0.71 14.19
N LEU A 136 0.10 0.88 13.19
CA LEU A 136 1.52 0.61 13.37
C LEU A 136 2.18 1.63 14.32
N VAL A 137 1.88 2.94 14.18
CA VAL A 137 2.36 3.95 15.13
C VAL A 137 1.90 3.64 16.55
N LYS A 138 0.60 3.33 16.71
CA LYS A 138 0.04 2.93 18.01
C LYS A 138 0.78 1.72 18.58
N LYS A 139 1.08 0.72 17.74
CA LYS A 139 1.80 -0.48 18.19
C LYS A 139 3.25 -0.19 18.59
N LEU A 140 3.95 0.68 17.85
CA LEU A 140 5.30 1.12 18.16
C LEU A 140 5.33 1.87 19.51
N GLU A 141 4.38 2.77 19.73
CA GLU A 141 4.21 3.51 20.98
C GLU A 141 3.93 2.57 22.16
N GLU A 142 3.01 1.62 22.03
CA GLU A 142 2.71 0.59 23.05
C GLU A 142 3.95 -0.23 23.44
N LEU A 143 4.82 -0.52 22.46
CA LEU A 143 6.05 -1.28 22.67
C LEU A 143 7.23 -0.40 23.15
N GLY A 144 7.06 0.92 23.23
CA GLY A 144 8.12 1.86 23.58
C GLY A 144 9.22 2.00 22.52
N ILE A 145 8.91 1.62 21.26
CA ILE A 145 9.84 1.66 20.14
C ILE A 145 9.62 2.93 19.33
N GLY A 146 10.66 3.75 19.21
CA GLY A 146 10.57 5.05 18.56
C GLY A 146 9.99 6.13 19.47
N ARG A 147 9.83 7.32 18.89
CA ARG A 147 9.46 8.58 19.55
C ARG A 147 8.57 9.39 18.60
N PRO A 148 7.85 10.43 19.09
CA PRO A 148 7.05 11.31 18.23
C PRO A 148 7.81 11.84 17.00
N SER A 149 9.11 12.09 17.12
CA SER A 149 9.97 12.54 16.02
C SER A 149 10.36 11.44 15.03
N THR A 150 10.23 10.16 15.37
CA THR A 150 10.73 9.03 14.57
C THR A 150 9.64 8.16 13.95
N TYR A 151 8.39 8.19 14.43
CA TYR A 151 7.31 7.37 13.87
C TYR A 151 7.10 7.54 12.36
N ALA A 152 6.92 8.78 11.89
CA ALA A 152 6.75 9.04 10.46
C ALA A 152 8.02 8.71 9.63
N PRO A 153 9.24 9.07 10.06
CA PRO A 153 10.47 8.62 9.41
C PRO A 153 10.63 7.09 9.33
N ILE A 154 10.29 6.33 10.38
CA ILE A 154 10.36 4.85 10.39
C ILE A 154 9.47 4.30 9.28
N ILE A 155 8.19 4.68 9.27
CA ILE A 155 7.19 4.24 8.31
C ILE A 155 7.57 4.63 6.87
N SER A 156 8.06 5.85 6.68
CA SER A 156 8.53 6.33 5.38
C SER A 156 9.77 5.55 4.91
N THR A 157 10.70 5.24 5.81
CA THR A 157 11.95 4.55 5.47
C THR A 157 11.71 3.10 5.06
N ILE A 158 10.88 2.35 5.80
CA ILE A 158 10.57 0.95 5.46
C ILE A 158 9.78 0.83 4.15
N GLN A 159 8.95 1.82 3.82
CA GLN A 159 8.26 1.90 2.53
C GLN A 159 9.22 2.30 1.39
N LYS A 160 10.06 3.33 1.60
CA LYS A 160 11.02 3.80 0.59
C LYS A 160 12.08 2.76 0.25
N ARG A 161 12.46 1.92 1.22
CA ARG A 161 13.38 0.78 1.03
C ARG A 161 12.67 -0.49 0.56
N GLU A 162 11.38 -0.41 0.27
CA GLU A 162 10.57 -1.52 -0.27
C GLU A 162 10.53 -2.76 0.64
N TYR A 163 10.71 -2.61 1.97
CA TYR A 163 10.51 -3.70 2.92
C TYR A 163 9.03 -3.96 3.20
N VAL A 164 8.23 -2.91 3.08
CA VAL A 164 6.78 -2.93 3.28
C VAL A 164 6.14 -2.10 2.19
N GLU A 165 4.99 -2.52 1.70
CA GLU A 165 4.19 -1.78 0.73
C GLU A 165 2.72 -1.68 1.18
N LYS A 166 2.03 -0.64 0.69
CA LYS A 166 0.57 -0.54 0.87
C LYS A 166 -0.12 -1.32 -0.23
N LYS A 167 -0.88 -2.35 0.17
CA LYS A 167 -1.62 -3.23 -0.75
C LYS A 167 -3.09 -3.35 -0.34
N ASP A 168 -3.91 -3.53 -1.36
CA ASP A 168 -5.30 -3.96 -1.22
C ASP A 168 -5.34 -5.48 -1.33
N HIS A 169 -5.96 -6.13 -0.36
CA HIS A 169 -6.23 -7.56 -0.34
C HIS A 169 -7.70 -7.75 -0.69
N ALA A 170 -7.98 -8.43 -1.79
CA ALA A 170 -9.35 -8.58 -2.30
C ALA A 170 -10.25 -9.48 -1.43
N GLY A 171 -9.65 -10.21 -0.48
CA GLY A 171 -10.32 -11.26 0.29
C GLY A 171 -10.60 -12.51 -0.56
N ILE A 172 -11.26 -13.48 0.05
CA ILE A 172 -11.71 -14.71 -0.59
C ILE A 172 -13.24 -14.73 -0.54
N GLU A 173 -13.89 -15.10 -1.64
CA GLU A 173 -15.34 -15.28 -1.64
C GLU A 173 -15.72 -16.53 -0.84
N LYS A 174 -16.61 -16.36 0.13
CA LYS A 174 -17.18 -17.46 0.92
C LYS A 174 -18.70 -17.42 0.79
N THR A 175 -19.29 -18.60 0.68
CA THR A 175 -20.74 -18.77 0.70
C THR A 175 -21.19 -18.91 2.15
N ALA A 176 -21.99 -17.96 2.63
CA ALA A 176 -22.64 -18.00 3.92
C ALA A 176 -24.07 -18.54 3.77
N HIS A 177 -24.44 -19.51 4.61
CA HIS A 177 -25.82 -19.97 4.72
C HIS A 177 -26.64 -19.03 5.61
N ILE A 178 -27.82 -18.65 5.12
CA ILE A 178 -28.79 -17.81 5.82
C ILE A 178 -30.11 -18.57 5.93
N LEU A 179 -30.55 -18.82 7.16
CA LEU A 179 -31.84 -19.44 7.45
C LEU A 179 -32.78 -18.38 8.01
N THR A 180 -33.91 -18.16 7.36
CA THR A 180 -34.95 -17.23 7.83
C THR A 180 -36.22 -17.98 8.17
N LEU A 181 -36.64 -17.92 9.43
CA LEU A 181 -37.95 -18.37 9.90
C LEU A 181 -38.93 -17.20 9.88
N LYS A 182 -40.02 -17.31 9.12
CA LYS A 182 -41.11 -16.34 9.07
C LYS A 182 -42.45 -17.04 8.91
N ASN A 183 -43.45 -16.70 9.73
CA ASN A 183 -44.78 -17.32 9.73
C ASN A 183 -44.73 -18.87 9.77
N GLY A 184 -43.82 -19.43 10.57
CA GLY A 184 -43.65 -20.88 10.70
C GLY A 184 -42.97 -21.60 9.53
N LYS A 185 -42.58 -20.87 8.46
CA LYS A 185 -41.85 -21.43 7.32
C LYS A 185 -40.38 -21.04 7.38
N ILE A 186 -39.50 -21.99 7.14
CA ILE A 186 -38.05 -21.77 7.02
C ILE A 186 -37.72 -21.60 5.54
N LYS A 187 -37.04 -20.50 5.21
CA LYS A 187 -36.43 -20.27 3.92
C LYS A 187 -34.92 -20.34 4.08
N GLU A 188 -34.27 -21.09 3.21
CA GLU A 188 -32.81 -21.16 3.12
C GLU A 188 -32.34 -20.38 1.90
N GLU A 189 -31.31 -19.55 2.10
CA GLU A 189 -30.64 -18.80 1.07
C GLU A 189 -29.14 -18.87 1.28
N THR A 190 -28.39 -18.84 0.19
CA THR A 190 -26.94 -18.71 0.22
C THR A 190 -26.54 -17.32 -0.26
N LYS A 191 -25.66 -16.65 0.49
CA LYS A 191 -25.11 -15.35 0.12
C LYS A 191 -23.61 -15.47 -0.05
N VAL A 192 -23.10 -15.00 -1.18
CA VAL A 192 -21.64 -14.87 -1.39
C VAL A 192 -21.18 -13.58 -0.74
N GLU A 193 -20.22 -13.68 0.18
CA GLU A 193 -19.60 -12.54 0.85
C GLU A 193 -18.08 -12.59 0.70
N LYS A 194 -17.45 -11.41 0.61
CA LYS A 194 -15.99 -11.29 0.56
C LYS A 194 -15.44 -11.35 1.98
N TRP A 195 -14.70 -12.40 2.28
CA TRP A 195 -14.08 -12.63 3.58
C TRP A 195 -12.61 -12.19 3.57
N GLY A 196 -12.19 -11.41 4.56
CA GLY A 196 -10.79 -10.99 4.72
C GLY A 196 -10.31 -9.97 3.70
N ALA A 197 -11.21 -9.20 3.09
CA ALA A 197 -10.83 -8.09 2.23
C ALA A 197 -10.32 -6.92 3.07
N GLU A 198 -9.15 -6.39 2.71
CA GLU A 198 -8.52 -5.26 3.42
C GLU A 198 -8.00 -4.26 2.40
N LYS A 199 -8.11 -2.96 2.69
CA LYS A 199 -7.67 -1.91 1.77
C LYS A 199 -6.52 -1.10 2.37
N GLY A 200 -5.51 -0.78 1.55
CA GLY A 200 -4.42 0.12 1.90
C GLY A 200 -3.58 -0.33 3.10
N LYS A 201 -3.49 -1.63 3.35
CA LYS A 201 -2.76 -2.18 4.50
C LYS A 201 -1.28 -2.35 4.21
N LEU A 202 -0.47 -2.14 5.24
CA LEU A 202 0.97 -2.41 5.22
C LEU A 202 1.20 -3.92 5.12
N THR A 203 1.86 -4.33 4.04
CA THR A 203 2.15 -5.72 3.72
C THR A 203 3.66 -5.88 3.56
N PRO A 204 4.31 -6.83 4.25
CA PRO A 204 5.73 -7.07 4.06
C PRO A 204 6.01 -7.60 2.66
N THR A 205 7.10 -7.16 2.07
CA THR A 205 7.58 -7.67 0.77
C THR A 205 8.50 -8.87 0.97
N ASP A 206 8.78 -9.62 -0.09
CA ASP A 206 9.74 -10.73 -0.05
C ASP A 206 11.12 -10.29 0.48
N ILE A 207 11.59 -9.10 0.09
CA ILE A 207 12.86 -8.57 0.59
C ILE A 207 12.77 -8.17 2.06
N GLY A 208 11.64 -7.62 2.51
CA GLY A 208 11.41 -7.30 3.92
C GLY A 208 11.42 -8.56 4.79
N ILE A 209 10.77 -9.63 4.33
CA ILE A 209 10.74 -10.93 5.04
C ILE A 209 12.14 -11.52 5.09
N LEU A 210 12.85 -11.59 3.95
CA LEU A 210 14.19 -12.17 3.89
C LEU A 210 15.18 -11.43 4.79
N VAL A 211 15.17 -10.10 4.76
CA VAL A 211 16.03 -9.28 5.63
C VAL A 211 15.68 -9.50 7.11
N THR A 212 14.39 -9.57 7.44
CA THR A 212 13.94 -9.82 8.82
C THR A 212 14.39 -11.19 9.31
N GLN A 213 14.20 -12.25 8.52
CA GLN A 213 14.65 -13.61 8.85
C GLN A 213 16.17 -13.66 9.01
N PHE A 214 16.92 -13.03 8.10
CA PHE A 214 18.38 -12.95 8.20
C PHE A 214 18.80 -12.26 9.51
N LEU A 215 18.17 -11.14 9.86
CA LEU A 215 18.48 -10.43 11.09
C LEU A 215 18.08 -11.21 12.34
N MET A 216 16.92 -11.88 12.35
CA MET A 216 16.50 -12.71 13.49
C MET A 216 17.45 -13.89 13.72
N ASN A 217 17.92 -14.54 12.64
CA ASN A 217 18.78 -15.72 12.73
C ASN A 217 20.23 -15.40 13.18
N ASN A 218 20.71 -14.18 12.91
CA ASN A 218 22.11 -13.80 13.17
C ASN A 218 22.26 -12.73 14.25
N PHE A 219 21.21 -11.97 14.55
CA PHE A 219 21.24 -10.78 15.38
C PHE A 219 20.03 -10.70 16.33
N GLU A 220 19.66 -11.82 16.95
CA GLU A 220 18.50 -11.97 17.84
C GLU A 220 18.38 -10.83 18.87
N ASN A 221 19.46 -10.49 19.55
CA ASN A 221 19.47 -9.47 20.60
C ASN A 221 18.99 -8.08 20.14
N ILE A 222 19.34 -7.66 18.92
CA ILE A 222 18.93 -6.34 18.42
C ILE A 222 17.56 -6.35 17.75
N MET A 223 17.05 -7.54 17.41
CA MET A 223 15.72 -7.73 16.83
C MET A 223 14.65 -7.86 17.91
N ASP A 224 15.03 -8.02 19.18
CA ASP A 224 14.12 -8.02 20.31
C ASP A 224 13.49 -6.63 20.53
N TYR A 225 12.17 -6.62 20.76
CA TYR A 225 11.41 -5.40 20.98
C TYR A 225 11.82 -4.70 22.29
N GLN A 226 12.10 -5.48 23.34
CA GLN A 226 12.49 -4.90 24.64
C GLN A 226 13.89 -4.31 24.59
N PHE A 227 14.81 -4.87 23.79
CA PHE A 227 16.11 -4.29 23.53
C PHE A 227 15.96 -2.88 22.95
N THR A 228 15.15 -2.72 21.90
CA THR A 228 14.96 -1.42 21.24
C THR A 228 14.33 -0.40 22.19
N ALA A 229 13.29 -0.79 22.93
CA ALA A 229 12.65 0.07 23.92
C ALA A 229 13.60 0.50 25.05
N ARG A 230 14.50 -0.40 25.48
CA ARG A 230 15.51 -0.11 26.50
C ARG A 230 16.56 0.86 26.00
N VAL A 231 17.06 0.69 24.76
CA VAL A 231 18.03 1.62 24.15
C VAL A 231 17.45 3.02 24.05
N GLU A 232 16.19 3.14 23.63
CA GLU A 232 15.47 4.40 23.58
C GLU A 232 15.36 5.07 24.96
N LYS A 233 15.07 4.29 26.01
CA LYS A 233 15.08 4.78 27.39
C LYS A 233 16.48 5.22 27.85
N GLU A 234 17.53 4.47 27.49
CA GLU A 234 18.92 4.84 27.79
C GLU A 234 19.31 6.16 27.12
N PHE A 235 18.79 6.45 25.92
CA PHE A 235 18.96 7.76 25.29
C PHE A 235 18.28 8.89 26.07
N ASP A 236 17.09 8.67 26.63
CA ASP A 236 16.45 9.64 27.51
C ASP A 236 17.29 9.88 28.78
N GLU A 237 17.81 8.80 29.39
CA GLU A 237 18.70 8.90 30.55
C GLU A 237 20.01 9.66 30.23
N ILE A 238 20.54 9.52 29.02
CA ILE A 238 21.69 10.30 28.54
C ILE A 238 21.32 11.78 28.39
N ALA A 239 20.16 12.09 27.78
CA ALA A 239 19.70 13.46 27.59
C ALA A 239 19.46 14.19 28.92
N GLU A 240 19.00 13.47 29.94
CA GLU A 240 18.82 13.97 31.31
C GLU A 240 20.12 13.99 32.14
N GLY A 241 21.24 13.53 31.59
CA GLY A 241 22.53 13.47 32.28
C GLY A 241 22.66 12.35 33.32
N LYS A 242 21.71 11.41 33.38
CA LYS A 242 21.69 10.25 34.29
C LYS A 242 22.61 9.11 33.84
N LEU A 243 22.90 9.02 32.53
CA LEU A 243 23.76 7.99 31.94
C LEU A 243 24.86 8.62 31.07
N LYS A 244 26.10 8.13 31.18
CA LYS A 244 27.20 8.56 30.30
C LYS A 244 27.11 7.83 28.96
N TRP A 245 26.95 8.57 27.86
CA TRP A 245 26.76 8.00 26.52
C TRP A 245 27.86 7.02 26.10
N ASN A 246 29.13 7.31 26.43
CA ASN A 246 30.26 6.47 26.04
C ASN A 246 30.24 5.08 26.71
N LYS A 247 29.73 4.97 27.95
CA LYS A 247 29.56 3.69 28.63
C LYS A 247 28.48 2.84 27.96
N MET A 248 27.37 3.47 27.58
CA MET A 248 26.28 2.81 26.86
C MET A 248 26.74 2.28 25.51
N ILE A 249 27.43 3.12 24.72
CA ILE A 249 27.97 2.73 23.41
C ILE A 249 28.99 1.60 23.55
N GLN A 250 29.91 1.63 24.52
CA GLN A 250 30.86 0.54 24.74
C GLN A 250 30.17 -0.79 25.07
N ARG A 251 29.13 -0.77 25.91
CA ARG A 251 28.35 -1.96 26.26
C ARG A 251 27.61 -2.54 25.06
N PHE A 252 27.12 -1.70 24.16
CA PHE A 252 26.45 -2.13 22.93
C PHE A 252 27.45 -2.63 21.88
N TYR A 253 28.50 -1.86 21.60
CA TYR A 253 29.33 -2.02 20.41
C TYR A 253 30.15 -3.30 20.42
N TRP A 254 30.82 -3.65 21.52
CA TRP A 254 31.74 -4.79 21.53
C TRP A 254 31.04 -6.13 21.25
N PRO A 255 29.93 -6.48 21.96
CA PRO A 255 29.20 -7.71 21.65
C PRO A 255 28.57 -7.70 20.25
N PHE A 256 28.08 -6.54 19.80
CA PHE A 256 27.51 -6.40 18.46
C PHE A 256 28.57 -6.62 17.38
N HIS A 257 29.76 -6.03 17.54
CA HIS A 257 30.86 -6.16 16.59
C HIS A 257 31.35 -7.61 16.48
N GLU A 258 31.49 -8.32 17.59
CA GLU A 258 31.83 -9.76 17.58
C GLU A 258 30.79 -10.57 16.79
N THR A 259 29.50 -10.27 16.97
CA THR A 259 28.41 -10.90 16.22
C THR A 259 28.51 -10.60 14.72
N VAL A 260 28.85 -9.37 14.35
CA VAL A 260 29.07 -8.99 12.94
C VAL A 260 30.24 -9.77 12.33
N VAL A 261 31.39 -9.83 13.02
CA VAL A 261 32.58 -10.55 12.53
C VAL A 261 32.28 -12.04 12.35
N LYS A 262 31.64 -12.66 13.34
CA LYS A 262 31.20 -14.07 13.26
C LYS A 262 30.26 -14.29 12.09
N THR A 263 29.26 -13.43 11.93
CA THR A 263 28.26 -13.55 10.85
C THR A 263 28.90 -13.41 9.46
N GLN A 264 29.87 -12.49 9.30
CA GLN A 264 30.62 -12.32 8.05
C GLN A 264 31.49 -13.53 7.71
N GLN A 265 32.09 -14.18 8.71
CA GLN A 265 32.91 -15.38 8.48
C GLN A 265 32.07 -16.62 8.18
N THR A 266 30.87 -16.71 8.76
CA THR A 266 29.95 -17.86 8.58
C THR A 266 29.06 -17.70 7.35
N GLN A 267 29.25 -16.65 6.55
CA GLN A 267 28.34 -16.18 5.49
C GLN A 267 28.25 -17.09 4.25
N GLU A 268 28.80 -18.31 4.30
CA GLU A 268 28.40 -19.35 3.38
C GLU A 268 26.97 -19.81 3.72
N LYS A 269 26.00 -19.44 2.87
CA LYS A 269 24.72 -20.16 2.64
C LYS A 269 23.47 -19.81 3.46
N VAL A 270 23.22 -18.54 3.80
CA VAL A 270 21.81 -18.07 3.72
C VAL A 270 21.64 -17.45 2.34
N LYS A 271 21.69 -18.29 1.31
CA LYS A 271 21.15 -17.87 0.03
C LYS A 271 19.66 -17.68 0.29
N GLY A 272 19.11 -16.50 0.08
CA GLY A 272 17.66 -16.28 0.12
C GLY A 272 16.96 -17.03 -1.01
N GLU A 273 17.13 -18.36 -1.02
CA GLU A 273 16.77 -19.36 -1.99
C GLU A 273 15.99 -20.45 -1.24
N ARG A 274 14.71 -20.58 -1.53
CA ARG A 274 13.86 -21.66 -1.04
C ARG A 274 13.75 -22.74 -2.10
N LEU A 275 14.18 -23.97 -1.79
CA LEU A 275 13.97 -25.12 -2.67
C LEU A 275 12.48 -25.45 -2.73
N LEU A 276 11.89 -25.42 -3.92
CA LEU A 276 10.49 -25.75 -4.17
C LEU A 276 10.28 -27.23 -4.47
N GLY A 277 11.30 -27.89 -5.02
CA GLY A 277 11.27 -29.30 -5.42
C GLY A 277 12.04 -29.55 -6.72
N VAL A 278 11.70 -30.64 -7.39
CA VAL A 278 12.35 -31.09 -8.63
C VAL A 278 11.37 -30.98 -9.80
N ASP A 279 11.82 -30.40 -10.91
CA ASP A 279 11.05 -30.36 -12.15
C ASP A 279 10.86 -31.78 -12.72
N PRO A 280 9.62 -32.26 -12.92
CA PRO A 280 9.36 -33.63 -13.38
C PRO A 280 9.86 -33.89 -14.81
N VAL A 281 10.06 -32.85 -15.62
CA VAL A 281 10.50 -33.00 -17.02
C VAL A 281 12.02 -33.07 -17.13
N SER A 282 12.73 -32.13 -16.51
CA SER A 282 14.20 -32.04 -16.61
C SER A 282 14.95 -32.75 -15.49
N GLY A 283 14.26 -33.14 -14.40
CA GLY A 283 14.90 -33.72 -13.20
C GLY A 283 15.72 -32.72 -12.38
N LYS A 284 15.60 -31.42 -12.67
CA LYS A 284 16.41 -30.36 -12.05
C LYS A 284 15.70 -29.71 -10.86
N ASN A 285 16.47 -29.28 -9.87
CA ASN A 285 15.95 -28.52 -8.74
C ASN A 285 15.36 -27.17 -9.18
N VAL A 286 14.29 -26.76 -8.51
CA VAL A 286 13.63 -25.47 -8.70
C VAL A 286 13.70 -24.69 -7.40
N TYR A 287 14.20 -23.45 -7.47
CA TYR A 287 14.38 -22.57 -6.33
C TYR A 287 13.59 -21.27 -6.50
N ALA A 288 12.97 -20.75 -5.44
CA ALA A 288 12.47 -19.38 -5.37
C ALA A 288 13.49 -18.49 -4.66
N LYS A 289 13.84 -17.33 -5.22
CA LYS A 289 14.91 -16.48 -4.70
C LYS A 289 14.77 -15.01 -5.05
N ILE A 290 15.50 -14.15 -4.35
CA ILE A 290 15.65 -12.73 -4.72
C ILE A 290 16.91 -12.56 -5.57
N GLY A 291 16.73 -12.15 -6.83
CA GLY A 291 17.83 -11.76 -7.72
C GLY A 291 18.01 -10.25 -7.78
N ARG A 292 18.98 -9.80 -8.60
CA ARG A 292 19.25 -8.36 -8.85
C ARG A 292 18.05 -7.56 -9.37
N TYR A 293 17.04 -8.24 -9.93
CA TYR A 293 15.86 -7.64 -10.54
C TYR A 293 14.55 -8.02 -9.82
N GLY A 294 14.65 -8.47 -8.58
CA GLY A 294 13.50 -8.85 -7.75
C GLY A 294 13.32 -10.36 -7.60
N ALA A 295 12.16 -10.74 -7.06
CA ALA A 295 11.79 -12.13 -6.82
C ALA A 295 11.70 -12.93 -8.12
N MET A 296 12.33 -14.10 -8.14
CA MET A 296 12.40 -14.97 -9.30
C MET A 296 12.47 -16.45 -8.91
N VAL A 297 12.14 -17.32 -9.85
CA VAL A 297 12.41 -18.75 -9.78
C VAL A 297 13.60 -19.12 -10.66
N GLN A 298 14.37 -20.10 -10.21
CA GLN A 298 15.54 -20.66 -10.88
C GLN A 298 15.31 -22.16 -11.10
N LEU A 299 15.47 -22.63 -12.33
CA LEU A 299 15.42 -24.06 -12.67
C LEU A 299 16.83 -24.52 -13.05
N GLY A 300 17.35 -25.49 -12.29
CA GLY A 300 18.74 -25.96 -12.38
C GLY A 300 19.68 -25.31 -11.36
N GLU A 301 20.85 -25.92 -11.22
CA GLU A 301 21.89 -25.47 -10.29
C GLU A 301 22.66 -24.26 -10.82
N SER A 302 23.09 -23.37 -9.93
CA SER A 302 23.94 -22.23 -10.33
C SER A 302 25.36 -22.68 -10.73
N LYS A 303 25.79 -23.84 -10.24
CA LYS A 303 27.06 -24.49 -10.57
C LYS A 303 26.77 -25.94 -10.96
N ASP A 304 26.25 -26.12 -12.18
CA ASP A 304 25.96 -27.43 -12.74
C ASP A 304 27.28 -28.10 -13.21
N PRO A 305 27.60 -29.34 -12.77
CA PRO A 305 28.80 -30.07 -13.22
C PRO A 305 28.86 -30.29 -14.74
N THR A 306 27.71 -30.28 -15.42
CA THR A 306 27.59 -30.45 -16.87
C THR A 306 27.75 -29.14 -17.64
N GLY A 307 27.92 -28.01 -16.95
CA GLY A 307 28.07 -26.69 -17.56
C GLY A 307 26.76 -26.07 -18.08
N GLN A 308 25.61 -26.74 -17.90
CA GLN A 308 24.32 -26.20 -18.31
C GLN A 308 23.92 -24.99 -17.45
N LYS A 309 23.58 -23.88 -18.10
CA LYS A 309 23.14 -22.67 -17.40
C LYS A 309 21.72 -22.84 -16.83
N PRO A 310 21.45 -22.37 -15.61
CA PRO A 310 20.10 -22.39 -15.07
C PRO A 310 19.18 -21.44 -15.84
N ARG A 311 17.90 -21.80 -15.92
CA ARG A 311 16.85 -20.94 -16.46
C ARG A 311 16.23 -20.12 -15.34
N PHE A 312 15.76 -18.93 -15.69
CA PHE A 312 15.16 -18.00 -14.75
C PHE A 312 13.81 -17.50 -15.24
N ALA A 313 12.87 -17.30 -14.32
CA ALA A 313 11.61 -16.61 -14.58
C ALA A 313 11.26 -15.70 -13.39
N SER A 314 10.77 -14.49 -13.67
CA SER A 314 10.37 -13.55 -12.62
C SER A 314 9.02 -13.95 -12.00
N LEU A 315 8.87 -13.76 -10.69
CA LEU A 315 7.57 -13.92 -10.02
C LEU A 315 6.58 -12.84 -10.48
N ARG A 316 5.29 -13.18 -10.49
CA ARG A 316 4.20 -12.23 -10.70
C ARG A 316 4.02 -11.35 -9.46
N LYS A 317 3.38 -10.18 -9.61
CA LYS A 317 3.19 -9.19 -8.52
C LYS A 317 2.42 -9.71 -7.29
N ASN A 318 1.58 -10.74 -7.50
CA ASN A 318 0.77 -11.39 -6.47
C ASN A 318 1.40 -12.67 -5.91
N GLN A 319 2.55 -13.10 -6.44
CA GLN A 319 3.30 -14.25 -5.95
C GLN A 319 4.38 -13.79 -4.97
N SER A 320 4.73 -14.66 -4.04
CA SER A 320 5.79 -14.44 -3.06
C SER A 320 6.74 -15.64 -3.06
N ILE A 321 8.03 -15.37 -2.85
CA ILE A 321 9.04 -16.44 -2.75
C ILE A 321 8.73 -17.41 -1.61
N GLU A 322 7.99 -16.99 -0.58
CA GLU A 322 7.63 -17.79 0.60
C GLU A 322 6.46 -18.74 0.36
N THR A 323 5.51 -18.32 -0.47
CA THR A 323 4.22 -19.03 -0.65
C THR A 323 4.07 -19.73 -1.99
N ILE A 324 4.86 -19.35 -3.01
CA ILE A 324 4.77 -19.95 -4.35
C ILE A 324 4.96 -21.47 -4.31
N THR A 325 4.11 -22.19 -5.01
CA THR A 325 4.20 -23.65 -5.14
C THR A 325 5.12 -24.05 -6.30
N LEU A 326 5.58 -25.31 -6.31
CA LEU A 326 6.37 -25.86 -7.41
C LEU A 326 5.60 -25.77 -8.74
N GLU A 327 4.31 -26.09 -8.73
CA GLU A 327 3.44 -26.04 -9.92
C GLU A 327 3.36 -24.62 -10.49
N GLU A 328 3.08 -23.63 -9.64
CA GLU A 328 3.06 -22.22 -10.04
C GLU A 328 4.41 -21.77 -10.57
N ALA A 329 5.52 -22.17 -9.93
CA ALA A 329 6.87 -21.84 -10.38
C ALA A 329 7.19 -22.41 -11.76
N LEU A 330 6.84 -23.67 -12.02
CA LEU A 330 7.03 -24.33 -13.31
C LEU A 330 6.20 -23.65 -14.41
N SER A 331 5.01 -23.15 -14.08
CA SER A 331 4.18 -22.40 -15.03
C SER A 331 4.88 -21.15 -15.59
N LEU A 332 5.75 -20.50 -14.79
CA LEU A 332 6.47 -19.29 -15.20
C LEU A 332 7.49 -19.56 -16.31
N PHE A 333 8.03 -20.79 -16.40
CA PHE A 333 9.00 -21.20 -17.43
C PHE A 333 8.37 -21.54 -18.79
N LYS A 334 7.03 -21.52 -18.88
CA LYS A 334 6.30 -21.61 -20.15
C LYS A 334 6.44 -20.33 -20.99
N LEU A 335 6.93 -19.24 -20.39
CA LEU A 335 7.27 -18.00 -21.09
C LEU A 335 8.79 -17.91 -21.35
N PRO A 336 9.22 -17.25 -22.44
CA PRO A 336 8.41 -16.65 -23.50
C PRO A 336 7.69 -17.71 -24.37
N ARG A 337 6.49 -17.39 -24.84
CA ARG A 337 5.65 -18.24 -25.71
C ARG A 337 5.27 -17.49 -26.99
N SER A 338 5.28 -18.19 -28.12
CA SER A 338 4.68 -17.72 -29.37
C SER A 338 3.15 -17.72 -29.25
N VAL A 339 2.52 -16.56 -29.45
CA VAL A 339 1.06 -16.37 -29.40
C VAL A 339 0.44 -16.59 -30.78
N GLY A 340 1.16 -16.22 -31.84
CA GLY A 340 0.70 -16.33 -33.22
C GLY A 340 1.50 -15.45 -34.18
N MET A 341 1.07 -15.37 -35.44
CA MET A 341 1.66 -14.50 -36.45
C MET A 341 0.72 -13.35 -36.81
N TYR A 342 1.25 -12.15 -36.92
CA TYR A 342 0.53 -10.97 -37.42
C TYR A 342 1.40 -10.25 -38.44
N MET A 343 0.87 -10.02 -39.65
CA MET A 343 1.61 -9.43 -40.78
C MET A 343 2.99 -10.09 -41.00
N GLU A 344 3.00 -11.43 -41.05
CA GLU A 344 4.20 -12.26 -41.27
C GLU A 344 5.28 -12.16 -40.18
N LYS A 345 4.97 -11.52 -39.04
CA LYS A 345 5.85 -11.39 -37.89
C LYS A 345 5.27 -12.08 -36.67
N GLU A 346 6.13 -12.71 -35.90
CA GLU A 346 5.73 -13.43 -34.69
C GLU A 346 5.36 -12.47 -33.56
N ILE A 347 4.31 -12.83 -32.81
CA ILE A 347 3.94 -12.21 -31.55
C ILE A 347 4.41 -13.13 -30.42
N ILE A 348 5.23 -12.61 -29.51
CA ILE A 348 5.75 -13.37 -28.37
C ILE A 348 5.19 -12.78 -27.07
N ALA A 349 4.49 -13.58 -26.27
CA ALA A 349 4.13 -13.22 -24.91
C ALA A 349 5.27 -13.55 -23.95
N SER A 350 5.60 -12.62 -23.06
CA SER A 350 6.63 -12.81 -22.03
C SER A 350 6.35 -11.96 -20.79
N THR A 351 7.14 -12.15 -19.74
CA THR A 351 7.09 -11.36 -18.50
C THR A 351 8.45 -10.73 -18.24
N GLY A 352 8.46 -9.41 -18.01
CA GLY A 352 9.66 -8.65 -17.70
C GLY A 352 9.52 -7.83 -16.41
N ARG A 353 10.52 -7.00 -16.12
CA ARG A 353 10.60 -6.20 -14.88
C ARG A 353 9.38 -5.31 -14.59
N PHE A 354 8.66 -4.89 -15.63
CA PHE A 354 7.51 -3.99 -15.49
C PHE A 354 6.16 -4.72 -15.54
N GLY A 355 6.17 -6.05 -15.69
CA GLY A 355 4.98 -6.87 -15.86
C GLY A 355 4.97 -7.64 -17.18
N PRO A 356 3.85 -8.32 -17.47
CA PRO A 356 3.65 -9.06 -18.72
C PRO A 356 3.60 -8.13 -19.94
N TYR A 357 4.16 -8.58 -21.06
CA TYR A 357 4.15 -7.85 -22.32
C TYR A 357 4.08 -8.80 -23.55
N LEU A 358 3.62 -8.26 -24.68
CA LEU A 358 3.80 -8.83 -26.00
C LEU A 358 5.01 -8.16 -26.67
N LEU A 359 5.88 -8.95 -27.28
CA LEU A 359 6.93 -8.48 -28.17
C LEU A 359 6.45 -8.73 -29.60
N TYR A 360 6.35 -7.66 -30.37
CA TYR A 360 6.01 -7.70 -31.78
C TYR A 360 6.86 -6.67 -32.52
N ASN A 361 7.54 -7.09 -33.59
CA ASN A 361 8.38 -6.22 -34.41
C ASN A 361 9.39 -5.37 -33.59
N SER A 362 10.06 -5.98 -32.62
CA SER A 362 11.00 -5.33 -31.70
C SER A 362 10.40 -4.23 -30.79
N VAL A 363 9.07 -4.15 -30.72
CA VAL A 363 8.33 -3.22 -29.85
C VAL A 363 7.62 -3.99 -28.74
N PHE A 364 7.66 -3.42 -27.53
CA PHE A 364 7.05 -4.00 -26.33
C PHE A 364 5.65 -3.40 -26.09
N TYR A 365 4.66 -4.27 -25.93
CA TYR A 365 3.26 -3.94 -25.66
C TYR A 365 2.87 -4.49 -24.30
N SER A 366 2.74 -3.65 -23.27
CA SER A 366 2.31 -4.07 -21.93
C SER A 366 0.92 -4.70 -21.98
N LEU A 367 0.76 -5.85 -21.32
CA LEU A 367 -0.57 -6.44 -21.15
C LEU A 367 -1.36 -5.67 -20.08
N PRO A 368 -2.70 -5.57 -20.23
CA PRO A 368 -3.62 -5.18 -19.16
C PRO A 368 -3.48 -6.05 -17.90
N LYS A 369 -4.01 -5.60 -16.76
CA LYS A 369 -3.86 -6.30 -15.47
C LYS A 369 -4.64 -7.61 -15.40
N ASP A 370 -5.70 -7.70 -16.18
CA ASP A 370 -6.67 -8.79 -16.28
C ASP A 370 -6.28 -9.85 -17.32
N GLU A 371 -5.23 -9.59 -18.11
CA GLU A 371 -4.78 -10.50 -19.16
C GLU A 371 -3.57 -11.32 -18.68
N ASP A 372 -3.67 -12.65 -18.82
CA ASP A 372 -2.58 -13.57 -18.45
C ASP A 372 -1.76 -13.95 -19.69
N PRO A 373 -0.44 -13.66 -19.72
CA PRO A 373 0.45 -13.97 -20.85
C PRO A 373 0.55 -15.46 -21.17
N LEU A 374 0.13 -16.37 -20.27
CA LEU A 374 0.15 -17.81 -20.51
C LEU A 374 -1.01 -18.29 -21.39
N VAL A 375 -2.14 -17.58 -21.39
CA VAL A 375 -3.39 -18.01 -22.03
C VAL A 375 -3.93 -17.02 -23.06
N ILE A 376 -3.35 -15.82 -23.15
CA ILE A 376 -3.75 -14.83 -24.16
C ILE A 376 -3.73 -15.42 -25.57
N ASP A 377 -4.82 -15.19 -26.31
CA ASP A 377 -4.97 -15.64 -27.69
C ASP A 377 -4.43 -14.63 -28.70
N GLN A 378 -4.34 -15.06 -29.96
CA GLN A 378 -3.82 -14.24 -31.05
C GLN A 378 -4.71 -13.03 -31.36
N GLU A 379 -6.03 -13.19 -31.35
CA GLU A 379 -6.97 -12.11 -31.67
C GLU A 379 -6.85 -10.97 -30.66
N LYS A 380 -6.83 -11.31 -29.37
CA LYS A 380 -6.67 -10.36 -28.28
C LYS A 380 -5.30 -9.69 -28.30
N ALA A 381 -4.25 -10.45 -28.60
CA ALA A 381 -2.91 -9.91 -28.75
C ALA A 381 -2.83 -8.86 -29.89
N ILE A 382 -3.46 -9.14 -31.04
CA ILE A 382 -3.56 -8.20 -32.16
C ILE A 382 -4.35 -6.95 -31.74
N GLN A 383 -5.49 -7.11 -31.06
CA GLN A 383 -6.28 -5.98 -30.56
C GLN A 383 -5.44 -5.04 -29.67
N ILE A 384 -4.66 -5.59 -28.72
CA ILE A 384 -3.79 -4.80 -27.84
C ILE A 384 -2.73 -4.04 -28.64
N ILE A 385 -2.12 -4.71 -29.63
CA ILE A 385 -1.11 -4.10 -30.50
C ILE A 385 -1.71 -2.95 -31.30
N GLU A 386 -2.84 -3.17 -31.96
CA GLU A 386 -3.53 -2.18 -32.78
C GLU A 386 -4.06 -1.00 -31.95
N GLU A 387 -4.66 -1.26 -30.79
CA GLU A 387 -5.16 -0.20 -29.91
C GLU A 387 -4.01 0.69 -29.42
N LYS A 388 -2.87 0.09 -29.03
CA LYS A 388 -1.70 0.84 -28.61
C LYS A 388 -1.12 1.65 -29.77
N ASN A 389 -0.96 1.04 -30.95
CA ASN A 389 -0.48 1.74 -32.15
C ASN A 389 -1.41 2.89 -32.54
N ARG A 390 -2.73 2.70 -32.47
CA ARG A 390 -3.74 3.74 -32.72
C ARG A 390 -3.63 4.89 -31.72
N LYS A 391 -3.45 4.58 -30.43
CA LYS A 391 -3.25 5.59 -29.38
C LYS A 391 -1.96 6.37 -29.57
N GLU A 392 -0.87 5.72 -29.98
CA GLU A 392 0.40 6.41 -30.30
C GLU A 392 0.25 7.28 -31.57
N ALA A 393 -0.41 6.77 -32.61
CA ALA A 393 -0.69 7.55 -33.82
C ALA A 393 -1.56 8.77 -33.54
N ALA A 394 -2.58 8.65 -32.69
CA ALA A 394 -3.46 9.77 -32.30
C ALA A 394 -2.76 10.86 -31.48
N LYS A 395 -1.59 10.57 -30.90
CA LYS A 395 -0.76 11.61 -30.24
C LYS A 395 -0.02 12.46 -31.27
N ILE A 396 0.25 11.94 -32.45
CA ILE A 396 0.99 12.65 -33.48
C ILE A 396 0.07 13.71 -34.08
N ILE A 397 0.51 14.97 -33.99
CA ILE A 397 -0.17 16.12 -34.56
C ILE A 397 0.32 16.35 -35.99
N LYS A 398 1.64 16.25 -36.21
CA LYS A 398 2.24 16.52 -37.52
C LYS A 398 3.56 15.77 -37.70
N THR A 399 3.78 15.25 -38.90
CA THR A 399 5.02 14.60 -39.34
C THR A 399 5.59 15.32 -40.55
N PHE A 400 6.91 15.28 -40.73
CA PHE A 400 7.58 15.92 -41.86
C PHE A 400 8.25 14.86 -42.74
N PRO A 401 7.77 14.59 -43.97
CA PRO A 401 8.34 13.56 -44.85
C PRO A 401 9.83 13.76 -45.16
N GLU A 402 10.27 15.02 -45.24
CA GLU A 402 11.66 15.42 -45.52
C GLU A 402 12.62 15.10 -44.35
N ARG A 403 12.09 15.06 -43.12
CA ARG A 403 12.82 14.73 -41.89
C ARG A 403 11.93 13.88 -40.96
N PRO A 404 11.87 12.56 -41.18
CA PRO A 404 11.00 11.66 -40.41
C PRO A 404 11.32 11.58 -38.92
N ASP A 405 12.52 12.03 -38.52
CA ASP A 405 12.96 12.13 -37.12
C ASP A 405 12.37 13.34 -36.38
N VAL A 406 11.70 14.26 -37.09
CA VAL A 406 10.99 15.42 -36.53
C VAL A 406 9.49 15.14 -36.50
N VAL A 407 8.92 15.12 -35.30
CA VAL A 407 7.49 14.84 -35.08
C VAL A 407 6.90 15.80 -34.05
N ILE A 408 5.76 16.40 -34.36
CA ILE A 408 4.97 17.16 -33.39
C ILE A 408 3.95 16.22 -32.76
N GLN A 409 3.92 16.12 -31.44
CA GLN A 409 3.02 15.20 -30.75
C GLN A 409 2.55 15.72 -29.39
N ASN A 410 1.41 15.20 -28.92
CA ASN A 410 0.80 15.53 -27.64
C ASN A 410 1.45 14.75 -26.48
N GLY A 411 1.92 15.48 -25.47
CA GLY A 411 2.45 14.93 -24.22
C GLY A 411 1.60 15.25 -23.00
N ARG A 412 1.99 14.74 -21.83
CA ARG A 412 1.30 14.95 -20.55
C ARG A 412 1.16 16.44 -20.16
N TYR A 413 2.08 17.28 -20.64
CA TYR A 413 2.16 18.71 -20.29
C TYR A 413 1.77 19.65 -21.44
N GLY A 414 1.26 19.10 -22.54
CA GLY A 414 0.95 19.82 -23.77
C GLY A 414 1.72 19.27 -24.99
N PRO A 415 1.47 19.86 -26.18
CA PRO A 415 2.13 19.50 -27.42
C PRO A 415 3.62 19.87 -27.38
N TYR A 416 4.46 19.03 -27.99
CA TYR A 416 5.91 19.21 -28.05
C TYR A 416 6.46 18.67 -29.36
N ILE A 417 7.64 19.16 -29.75
CA ILE A 417 8.39 18.69 -30.91
C ILE A 417 9.38 17.64 -30.42
N LYS A 418 9.36 16.46 -31.03
CA LYS A 418 10.35 15.41 -30.82
C LYS A 418 11.31 15.42 -32.00
N ILE A 419 12.61 15.59 -31.72
CA ILE A 419 13.69 15.52 -32.72
C ILE A 419 14.77 14.59 -32.17
N GLY A 420 14.91 13.40 -32.76
CA GLY A 420 15.79 12.35 -32.22
C GLY A 420 15.44 12.00 -30.76
N ASN A 421 16.37 12.25 -29.83
CA ASN A 421 16.21 12.01 -28.38
C ASN A 421 15.71 13.24 -27.60
N GLU A 422 15.48 14.37 -28.27
CA GLU A 422 15.10 15.63 -27.63
C GLU A 422 13.60 15.87 -27.70
N ASN A 423 13.03 16.35 -26.60
CA ASN A 423 11.62 16.75 -26.49
C ASN A 423 11.56 18.25 -26.19
N ILE A 424 11.19 19.04 -27.19
CA ILE A 424 11.20 20.50 -27.15
C ILE A 424 9.75 20.98 -26.90
N PRO A 425 9.47 21.65 -25.77
CA PRO A 425 8.13 22.14 -25.48
C PRO A 425 7.71 23.24 -26.47
N ILE A 426 6.47 23.17 -26.97
CA ILE A 426 5.92 24.23 -27.84
C ILE A 426 5.37 25.36 -26.94
N PRO A 427 5.74 26.63 -27.18
CA PRO A 427 5.18 27.76 -26.44
C PRO A 427 3.66 27.84 -26.56
N LYS A 428 2.97 28.16 -25.46
CA LYS A 428 1.49 28.17 -25.38
C LYS A 428 0.77 29.09 -26.37
N LYS A 429 1.47 30.07 -26.95
CA LYS A 429 0.92 31.04 -27.91
C LYS A 429 1.02 30.56 -29.37
N VAL A 430 1.68 29.43 -29.61
CA VAL A 430 1.94 28.89 -30.95
C VAL A 430 1.03 27.69 -31.18
N ALA A 431 0.31 27.69 -32.30
CA ALA A 431 -0.51 26.55 -32.71
C ALA A 431 0.42 25.41 -33.21
N PRO A 432 0.40 24.22 -32.60
CA PRO A 432 1.27 23.11 -32.99
C PRO A 432 1.10 22.67 -34.44
N GLU A 433 -0.11 22.78 -34.98
CA GLU A 433 -0.46 22.37 -36.34
C GLU A 433 0.13 23.30 -37.40
N SER A 434 0.31 24.59 -37.05
CA SER A 434 0.81 25.62 -37.97
C SER A 434 2.33 25.63 -38.12
N LEU A 435 3.06 24.88 -37.28
CA LEU A 435 4.52 24.83 -37.32
C LEU A 435 5.03 24.09 -38.56
N ASP A 436 5.95 24.71 -39.29
CA ASP A 436 6.70 24.07 -40.37
C ASP A 436 8.02 23.46 -39.88
N LEU A 437 8.73 22.76 -40.77
CA LEU A 437 9.98 22.07 -40.43
C LEU A 437 11.08 23.04 -39.99
N GLN A 438 11.19 24.22 -40.62
CA GLN A 438 12.22 25.21 -40.30
C GLN A 438 11.98 25.80 -38.91
N GLN A 439 10.74 26.15 -38.60
CA GLN A 439 10.34 26.65 -37.29
C GLN A 439 10.59 25.61 -36.18
N CYS A 440 10.40 24.32 -36.48
CA CYS A 440 10.70 23.26 -35.52
C CYS A 440 12.21 23.19 -35.20
N LEU A 441 13.07 23.32 -36.20
CA LEU A 441 14.53 23.33 -36.03
C LEU A 441 15.03 24.59 -35.33
N GLU A 442 14.42 25.75 -35.59
CA GLU A 442 14.72 27.00 -34.87
C GLU A 442 14.36 26.91 -33.38
N LEU A 443 13.20 26.32 -33.07
CA LEU A 443 12.78 26.07 -31.69
C LEU A 443 13.73 25.09 -30.97
N GLN A 444 14.25 24.08 -31.68
CA GLN A 444 15.30 23.21 -31.14
C GLN A 444 16.57 24.00 -30.81
N LYS A 445 17.03 24.84 -31.73
CA LYS A 445 18.25 25.64 -31.54
C LYS A 445 18.13 26.55 -30.31
N LYS A 446 17.02 27.30 -30.21
CA LYS A 446 16.72 28.16 -29.04
C LYS A 446 16.62 27.37 -27.74
N TYR A 447 16.02 26.17 -27.79
CA TYR A 447 15.92 25.30 -26.63
C TYR A 447 17.30 24.81 -26.15
N LEU A 448 18.18 24.41 -27.06
CA LEU A 448 19.55 24.00 -26.74
C LEU A 448 20.40 25.15 -26.22
N GLU A 449 20.28 26.34 -26.80
CA GLU A 449 20.95 27.57 -26.32
C GLU A 449 20.51 27.92 -24.89
N SER A 450 19.21 27.81 -24.58
CA SER A 450 18.68 28.05 -23.22
C SER A 450 19.09 27.01 -22.19
N LYS A 451 19.42 25.78 -22.62
CA LYS A 451 20.03 24.76 -21.75
C LYS A 451 21.49 25.05 -21.43
N ALA A 452 22.21 25.69 -22.35
CA ALA A 452 23.61 26.05 -22.18
C ALA A 452 23.82 27.29 -21.29
N ASN A 453 22.85 28.22 -21.24
CA ASN A 453 22.86 29.41 -20.39
C ASN A 453 21.58 29.56 -19.54
N PRO A 454 21.57 29.08 -18.27
CA PRO A 454 20.37 29.05 -17.43
C PRO A 454 19.85 30.42 -16.92
N SER A 455 20.57 31.52 -17.18
CA SER A 455 20.34 32.82 -16.52
C SER A 455 19.23 33.70 -17.12
N GLU A 456 18.64 33.35 -18.27
CA GLU A 456 17.63 34.20 -18.95
C GLU A 456 16.18 33.66 -18.90
N MET A 457 15.91 32.53 -18.23
CA MET A 457 14.52 32.07 -17.99
C MET A 457 13.92 32.69 -16.72
N LYS A 458 13.83 34.02 -16.67
CA LYS A 458 12.94 34.73 -15.73
C LYS A 458 11.92 35.58 -16.50
N GLU A 459 11.21 34.97 -17.44
CA GLU A 459 9.92 35.52 -17.86
C GLU A 459 9.00 34.43 -18.41
N THR A 460 8.34 33.73 -17.50
CA THR A 460 6.99 33.22 -17.74
C THR A 460 6.25 33.16 -16.40
N PRO A 461 5.11 33.86 -16.23
CA PRO A 461 4.35 33.74 -15.01
C PRO A 461 3.74 32.35 -14.92
N ALA A 462 4.11 31.61 -13.87
CA ALA A 462 3.43 30.41 -13.45
C ALA A 462 1.99 30.76 -13.04
N GLN A 463 1.02 30.53 -13.93
CA GLN A 463 -0.37 30.44 -13.49
C GLN A 463 -0.52 29.20 -12.60
N LYS A 464 -0.68 29.46 -11.30
CA LYS A 464 -1.26 28.53 -10.32
C LYS A 464 -2.50 27.87 -10.93
N LYS A 465 -2.52 26.54 -10.99
CA LYS A 465 -3.73 25.77 -11.26
C LYS A 465 -4.79 26.13 -10.20
N LYS A 466 -5.82 26.88 -10.58
CA LYS A 466 -7.13 26.81 -9.91
C LYS A 466 -7.75 25.48 -10.30
N SER A 467 -7.90 24.58 -9.34
CA SER A 467 -8.79 23.42 -9.45
C SER A 467 -10.22 23.93 -9.61
N LYS A 468 -10.80 23.76 -10.80
CA LYS A 468 -12.26 23.88 -10.99
C LYS A 468 -12.92 22.71 -10.25
N SER A 469 -13.66 23.03 -9.20
CA SER A 469 -14.71 22.19 -8.67
C SER A 469 -15.72 21.90 -9.78
N LYS A 470 -16.00 20.63 -10.05
CA LYS A 470 -17.24 20.24 -10.72
C LYS A 470 -18.33 20.28 -9.65
N GLY A 471 -19.17 21.31 -9.72
CA GLY A 471 -20.51 21.21 -9.17
C GLY A 471 -21.27 20.11 -9.91
N LYS A 472 -21.86 19.19 -9.15
CA LYS A 472 -22.96 18.35 -9.62
C LYS A 472 -24.24 19.01 -9.12
N LYS A 473 -25.17 19.26 -10.05
CA LYS A 473 -26.59 19.12 -9.79
C LYS A 473 -26.88 17.66 -9.45
#